data_AF-A0A8T3U6G0-F1
#
_entry.id   AF-A0A8T3U6G0-F1
#
_cell.length_a   1.000
_cell.length_b   1.000
_cell.length_c   1.000
_cell.angle_alpha   90.00
_cell.angle_beta   90.00
_cell.angle_gamma   90.00
#
_symmetry.space_group_name_H-M   'P 1'
#
loop_
_entity.id
_entity.type
_entity.pdbx_description
1 polymer ?
#
loop_
_entity_poly.entity_id
_entity_poly.type
_entity_poly.pdbx_seq_one_letter_code
_entity_poly.pdbx_strand_id
1 'polypeptide(L)'
;MCEINKFVEEGFYYNAGKLRSVPVNIGGTKWTPELPIESIVKEDIKNIFNMKINDIDKAIELLLYVMKKQIFIDGNKRTSIIFANHYLISKGQGIIAIPANLTNEYKKLLIDYYEGKDSTEIKKFLKEKCFIQI
;
A
#
# COMPACT_ATOMS: atom_id res chain seq x y z
N MET A 1 -5.61 -3.63 9.62
CA MET A 1 -5.69 -2.64 8.52
C MET A 1 -6.78 -1.60 8.77
N CYS A 2 -8.04 -1.99 8.98
CA CYS A 2 -9.12 -1.04 9.30
C CYS A 2 -8.78 -0.16 10.53
N GLU A 3 -8.31 -0.76 11.62
CA GLU A 3 -7.83 -0.01 12.79
C GLU A 3 -6.68 0.95 12.46
N ILE A 4 -5.75 0.54 11.59
CA ILE A 4 -4.65 1.43 11.15
C ILE A 4 -5.23 2.65 10.43
N ASN A 5 -6.14 2.45 9.48
CA ASN A 5 -6.78 3.56 8.78
C ASN A 5 -7.58 4.45 9.74
N LYS A 6 -8.25 3.85 10.74
CA LYS A 6 -8.98 4.59 11.78
C LYS A 6 -8.06 5.57 12.52
N PHE A 7 -6.87 5.14 12.92
CA PHE A 7 -5.87 6.03 13.55
C PHE A 7 -5.28 7.06 12.57
N VAL A 8 -5.03 6.65 11.32
CA VAL A 8 -4.47 7.55 10.29
C VAL A 8 -5.40 8.72 9.95
N GLU A 9 -6.71 8.47 9.98
CA GLU A 9 -7.77 9.43 9.61
C GLU A 9 -8.55 9.94 10.83
N GLU A 10 -8.05 9.71 12.04
CA GLU A 10 -8.70 10.17 13.27
C GLU A 10 -8.87 11.69 13.26
N GLY A 11 -10.10 12.16 13.48
CA GLY A 11 -10.45 13.58 13.45
C GLY A 11 -10.65 14.19 12.06
N PHE A 12 -10.37 13.47 10.98
CA PHE A 12 -10.53 13.95 9.59
C PHE A 12 -11.78 13.38 8.90
N TYR A 13 -12.12 12.11 9.16
CA TYR A 13 -13.25 11.43 8.51
C TYR A 13 -14.11 10.64 9.50
N TYR A 14 -15.43 10.85 9.44
CA TYR A 14 -16.40 10.09 10.25
C TYR A 14 -16.40 8.57 9.94
N ASN A 15 -16.02 8.20 8.71
CA ASN A 15 -15.99 6.81 8.24
C ASN A 15 -14.57 6.20 8.28
N ALA A 16 -13.65 6.78 9.05
CA ALA A 16 -12.30 6.25 9.22
C ALA A 16 -12.33 4.76 9.63
N GLY A 17 -11.50 3.94 8.98
CA GLY A 17 -11.43 2.50 9.20
C GLY A 17 -12.54 1.67 8.54
N LYS A 18 -13.50 2.27 7.83
CA LYS A 18 -14.53 1.55 7.07
C LYS A 18 -14.17 1.44 5.60
N LEU A 19 -14.46 0.27 5.01
CA LEU A 19 -14.35 0.08 3.56
C LEU A 19 -15.24 1.10 2.85
N ARG A 20 -14.74 1.67 1.75
CA ARG A 20 -15.53 2.60 0.95
C ARG A 20 -16.66 1.89 0.22
N SER A 21 -17.79 2.58 0.11
CA SER A 21 -18.96 2.16 -0.69
C SER A 21 -19.16 3.01 -1.94
N VAL A 22 -18.30 4.01 -2.18
CA VAL A 22 -18.36 4.92 -3.32
C VAL A 22 -17.05 4.87 -4.14
N PRO A 23 -17.09 5.21 -5.44
CA PRO A 23 -15.88 5.35 -6.25
C PRO A 23 -14.94 6.42 -5.72
N VAL A 24 -13.63 6.25 -5.99
CA VAL A 24 -12.59 7.25 -5.71
C VAL A 24 -11.69 7.39 -6.92
N ASN A 25 -11.08 8.56 -7.07
CA ASN A 25 -10.10 8.83 -8.12
C ASN A 25 -8.71 8.97 -7.49
N ILE A 26 -7.69 8.52 -8.22
CA ILE A 26 -6.30 8.77 -7.85
C ILE A 26 -5.77 9.92 -8.71
N GLY A 27 -5.29 10.99 -8.07
CA GLY A 27 -4.71 12.11 -8.81
C GLY A 27 -3.50 11.69 -9.66
N GLY A 28 -3.47 12.16 -10.91
CA GLY A 28 -2.37 11.90 -11.84
C GLY A 28 -2.50 10.62 -12.69
N THR A 29 -3.63 9.92 -12.62
CA THR A 29 -3.92 8.71 -13.40
C THR A 29 -5.36 8.74 -13.94
N LYS A 30 -5.60 8.09 -15.08
CA LYS A 30 -6.93 7.83 -15.65
C LYS A 30 -7.54 6.53 -15.12
N TRP A 31 -6.69 5.63 -14.60
CA TRP A 31 -7.13 4.41 -13.95
C TRP A 31 -7.98 4.69 -12.71
N THR A 32 -9.04 3.89 -12.52
CA THR A 32 -9.92 3.95 -11.35
C THR A 32 -10.06 2.57 -10.69
N PRO A 33 -9.98 2.50 -9.34
CA PRO A 33 -10.12 1.25 -8.59
C PRO A 33 -11.58 0.80 -8.47
N GLU A 34 -11.83 -0.49 -8.70
CA GLU A 34 -13.10 -1.14 -8.37
C GLU A 34 -13.43 -1.03 -6.88
N LEU A 35 -14.72 -1.09 -6.53
CA LEU A 35 -15.15 -1.09 -5.13
C LEU A 35 -14.52 -2.27 -4.36
N PRO A 36 -14.00 -2.03 -3.14
CA PRO A 36 -13.39 -3.09 -2.36
C PRO A 36 -14.48 -4.00 -1.79
N ILE A 37 -14.40 -5.29 -2.10
CA ILE A 37 -15.23 -6.33 -1.50
C ILE A 37 -14.42 -7.00 -0.39
N GLU A 38 -14.96 -7.04 0.82
CA GLU A 38 -14.22 -7.49 2.01
C GLU A 38 -13.68 -8.92 1.88
N SER A 39 -14.48 -9.85 1.35
CA SER A 39 -14.05 -11.25 1.13
C SER A 39 -12.85 -11.34 0.18
N ILE A 40 -12.91 -10.61 -0.94
CA ILE A 40 -11.83 -10.55 -1.94
C ILE A 40 -10.58 -9.94 -1.32
N VAL A 41 -10.71 -8.84 -0.58
CA VAL A 41 -9.57 -8.19 0.10
C VAL A 41 -8.89 -9.13 1.09
N LYS A 42 -9.68 -9.89 1.87
CA LYS A 42 -9.14 -10.90 2.81
C LYS A 42 -8.42 -12.03 2.07
N GLU A 43 -8.98 -12.52 0.98
CA GLU A 43 -8.40 -13.57 0.17
C GLU A 43 -7.09 -13.12 -0.49
N ASP A 44 -7.07 -11.96 -1.14
CA ASP A 44 -5.88 -11.39 -1.77
C ASP A 44 -4.72 -11.24 -0.77
N ILE A 45 -4.99 -10.66 0.41
CA ILE A 45 -3.99 -10.51 1.46
C ILE A 45 -3.47 -11.86 1.94
N LYS A 46 -4.36 -12.86 2.12
CA LYS A 46 -3.97 -14.22 2.49
C LYS A 46 -3.08 -14.86 1.41
N ASN A 47 -3.40 -14.64 0.14
CA ASN A 47 -2.61 -15.14 -0.98
C ASN A 47 -1.20 -14.52 -0.98
N ILE A 48 -1.08 -13.21 -0.75
CA ILE A 48 0.22 -12.53 -0.62
C ILE A 48 1.03 -13.12 0.54
N PHE A 49 0.42 -13.36 1.71
CA PHE A 49 1.11 -13.98 2.84
C PHE A 49 1.63 -15.40 2.53
N ASN A 50 0.92 -16.15 1.70
CA ASN A 50 1.27 -17.52 1.33
C ASN A 50 2.26 -17.60 0.15
N MET A 51 2.66 -16.48 -0.46
CA MET A 51 3.66 -16.47 -1.53
C MET A 51 5.00 -17.02 -1.04
N LYS A 52 5.67 -17.83 -1.87
CA LYS A 52 7.00 -18.39 -1.58
C LYS A 52 8.12 -17.41 -1.94
N ILE A 53 8.10 -16.22 -1.33
CA ILE A 53 9.11 -15.16 -1.48
C ILE A 53 9.59 -14.70 -0.10
N ASN A 54 10.70 -13.96 -0.02
CA ASN A 54 11.18 -13.45 1.26
C ASN A 54 10.23 -12.40 1.85
N ASP A 55 10.38 -12.13 3.14
CA ASP A 55 9.45 -11.26 3.87
C ASP A 55 9.53 -9.79 3.42
N ILE A 56 10.68 -9.32 2.92
CA ILE A 56 10.83 -7.97 2.36
C ILE A 56 9.96 -7.83 1.10
N ASP A 57 10.05 -8.80 0.19
CA ASP A 57 9.25 -8.79 -1.04
C ASP A 57 7.76 -8.92 -0.74
N LYS A 58 7.36 -9.78 0.21
CA LYS A 58 5.95 -9.84 0.68
C LYS A 58 5.46 -8.50 1.21
N ALA A 59 6.27 -7.79 1.99
CA ALA A 59 5.88 -6.48 2.50
C ALA A 59 5.65 -5.46 1.38
N ILE A 60 6.49 -5.48 0.36
CA ILE A 60 6.35 -4.63 -0.83
C ILE A 60 5.08 -4.99 -1.62
N GLU A 61 4.75 -6.28 -1.77
CA GLU A 61 3.48 -6.71 -2.39
C GLU A 61 2.28 -6.20 -1.60
N LEU A 62 2.28 -6.34 -0.26
CA LEU A 62 1.20 -5.83 0.60
C LEU A 62 1.06 -4.32 0.49
N LEU A 63 2.18 -3.60 0.47
CA LEU A 63 2.23 -2.15 0.33
C LEU A 63 1.55 -1.72 -0.97
N LEU A 64 2.01 -2.25 -2.10
CA LEU A 64 1.51 -1.91 -3.43
C LEU A 64 0.04 -2.33 -3.60
N TYR A 65 -0.33 -3.52 -3.11
CA TYR A 65 -1.70 -4.01 -3.12
C TYR A 65 -2.67 -3.05 -2.43
N VAL A 66 -2.40 -2.67 -1.17
CA VAL A 66 -3.27 -1.76 -0.42
C VAL A 66 -3.36 -0.38 -1.08
N MET A 67 -2.24 0.11 -1.64
CA MET A 67 -2.20 1.36 -2.39
C MET A 67 -3.02 1.31 -3.68
N LYS A 68 -3.07 0.17 -4.38
CA LYS A 68 -3.83 0.03 -5.62
C LYS A 68 -5.30 -0.23 -5.33
N LYS A 69 -5.62 -1.12 -4.39
CA LYS A 69 -7.00 -1.51 -4.08
C LYS A 69 -7.85 -0.33 -3.57
N GLN A 70 -7.22 0.70 -2.98
CA GLN A 70 -7.90 1.89 -2.46
C GLN A 70 -9.09 1.51 -1.59
N ILE A 71 -8.82 0.83 -0.48
CA ILE A 71 -9.82 0.16 0.36
C ILE A 71 -10.70 1.18 1.12
N PHE A 72 -10.14 2.34 1.45
CA PHE A 72 -10.77 3.39 2.23
C PHE A 72 -11.06 4.63 1.37
N ILE A 73 -11.88 5.55 1.89
CA ILE A 73 -12.17 6.84 1.23
C ILE A 73 -10.91 7.70 1.12
N ASP A 74 -10.11 7.74 2.18
CA ASP A 74 -8.82 8.45 2.22
C ASP A 74 -7.82 7.67 3.11
N GLY A 75 -6.56 8.10 3.10
CA GLY A 75 -5.51 7.56 3.95
C GLY A 75 -4.87 6.28 3.42
N ASN A 76 -5.24 5.80 2.21
CA ASN A 76 -4.78 4.51 1.68
C ASN A 76 -3.25 4.39 1.60
N LYS A 77 -2.55 5.45 1.15
CA LYS A 77 -1.08 5.43 1.05
C LYS A 77 -0.40 5.36 2.43
N ARG A 78 -0.87 6.16 3.39
CA ARG A 78 -0.37 6.18 4.78
C ARG A 78 -0.67 4.85 5.48
N THR A 79 -1.89 4.35 5.33
CA THR A 79 -2.33 3.06 5.87
C THR A 79 -1.50 1.91 5.31
N SER A 80 -1.23 1.92 4.00
CA SER A 80 -0.41 0.90 3.34
C SER A 80 1.01 0.84 3.90
N ILE A 81 1.70 1.98 4.03
CA ILE A 81 3.07 2.04 4.57
C ILE A 81 3.10 1.50 6.00
N ILE A 82 2.18 1.94 6.86
CA ILE A 82 2.13 1.48 8.26
C ILE A 82 1.83 -0.02 8.32
N PHE A 83 0.91 -0.52 7.49
CA PHE A 83 0.57 -1.94 7.46
C PHE A 83 1.75 -2.82 7.00
N ALA A 84 2.46 -2.42 5.95
CA ALA A 84 3.64 -3.13 5.47
C ALA A 84 4.80 -3.08 6.49
N ASN A 85 5.02 -1.93 7.13
CA ASN A 85 6.05 -1.79 8.16
C ASN A 85 5.72 -2.60 9.42
N HIS A 86 4.46 -2.64 9.84
CA HIS A 86 4.03 -3.51 10.93
C HIS A 86 4.38 -4.99 10.64
N TYR A 87 4.16 -5.43 9.41
CA TYR A 87 4.56 -6.77 8.99
C TYR A 87 6.09 -6.96 9.03
N LEU A 88 6.89 -6.05 8.45
CA LEU A 88 8.36 -6.14 8.48
C LEU A 88 8.94 -6.17 9.89
N ILE A 89 8.42 -5.32 10.78
CA ILE A 89 8.83 -5.26 12.19
C ILE A 89 8.52 -6.59 12.89
N SER A 90 7.32 -7.17 12.64
CA SER A 90 6.95 -8.47 13.20
C SER A 90 7.85 -9.64 12.75
N LYS A 91 8.61 -9.44 11.66
CA LYS A 91 9.57 -10.40 11.11
C LYS A 91 11.03 -10.05 11.41
N GLY A 92 11.28 -8.96 12.16
CA GLY A 92 12.63 -8.50 12.48
C GLY A 92 13.45 -8.12 11.25
N GLN A 93 12.82 -7.65 10.17
CA GLN A 93 13.50 -7.34 8.91
C GLN A 93 13.94 -5.88 8.80
N GLY A 94 13.04 -4.94 9.14
CA GLY A 94 13.29 -3.54 8.84
C GLY A 94 12.04 -2.66 8.79
N ILE A 95 12.17 -1.51 8.14
CA ILE A 95 11.07 -0.65 7.71
C ILE A 95 11.26 -0.18 6.27
N ILE A 96 10.16 0.22 5.63
CA ILE A 96 10.16 0.97 4.38
C ILE A 96 9.82 2.43 4.71
N ALA A 97 10.70 3.35 4.31
CA ALA A 97 10.49 4.79 4.39
C ALA A 97 10.91 5.43 3.06
N ILE A 98 10.02 6.25 2.48
CA ILE A 98 10.30 6.91 1.20
C ILE A 98 11.05 8.22 1.49
N PRO A 99 12.32 8.37 1.05
CA PRO A 99 13.07 9.59 1.31
C PRO A 99 12.45 10.82 0.65
N ALA A 100 12.48 11.97 1.34
CA ALA A 100 11.86 13.20 0.85
C ALA A 100 12.41 13.60 -0.53
N ASN A 101 13.72 13.47 -0.75
CA ASN A 101 14.40 13.78 -2.01
C ASN A 101 14.03 12.83 -3.17
N LEU A 102 13.47 11.64 -2.88
CA LEU A 102 13.06 10.66 -3.90
C LEU A 102 11.55 10.64 -4.16
N THR A 103 10.79 11.53 -3.52
CA THR A 103 9.32 11.55 -3.59
C THR A 103 8.79 11.71 -5.02
N ASN A 104 9.46 12.49 -5.87
CA ASN A 104 9.03 12.69 -7.25
C ASN A 104 9.24 11.44 -8.12
N GLU A 105 10.37 10.76 -7.95
CA GLU A 105 10.66 9.48 -8.62
C GLU A 105 9.64 8.42 -8.19
N TYR A 106 9.41 8.30 -6.89
CA TYR A 106 8.39 7.40 -6.33
C TYR A 106 6.99 7.67 -6.89
N LYS A 107 6.56 8.93 -6.94
CA LYS A 107 5.24 9.31 -7.49
C LYS A 107 5.09 8.89 -8.95
N LYS A 108 6.12 9.07 -9.77
CA LYS A 108 6.11 8.67 -11.19
C LYS A 108 5.94 7.15 -11.32
N LEU A 109 6.76 6.38 -10.60
CA LEU A 109 6.69 4.92 -10.58
C LEU A 109 5.34 4.41 -10.06
N LEU A 110 4.75 5.10 -9.08
CA LEU A 110 3.46 4.73 -8.52
C LEU A 110 2.30 5.01 -9.48
N ILE A 111 2.34 6.12 -10.22
CA ILE A 111 1.36 6.40 -11.29
C ILE A 111 1.44 5.32 -12.37
N ASP A 112 2.65 4.99 -12.81
CA ASP A 112 2.88 3.93 -13.80
C ASP A 112 2.30 2.58 -13.33
N TYR A 113 2.49 2.24 -12.05
CA TYR A 113 1.90 1.05 -11.45
C TYR A 113 0.36 1.08 -11.41
N TYR A 114 -0.25 2.23 -11.16
CA TYR A 114 -1.72 2.37 -11.21
C TYR A 114 -2.27 2.17 -12.62
N GLU A 115 -1.62 2.75 -13.63
CA GLU A 115 -1.98 2.63 -15.05
C GLU A 115 -1.70 1.22 -15.63
N GLY A 116 -1.29 0.26 -14.81
CA GLY A 116 -1.13 -1.14 -15.20
C GLY A 116 0.19 -1.45 -15.89
N LYS A 117 1.19 -0.55 -15.82
CA LYS A 117 2.55 -0.88 -16.26
C LYS A 117 3.18 -1.91 -15.33
N ASP A 118 4.28 -2.49 -15.82
CA ASP A 118 5.04 -3.49 -15.09
C ASP A 118 5.49 -2.98 -13.70
N SER A 119 5.32 -3.83 -12.69
CA SER A 119 5.57 -3.47 -11.29
C SER A 119 7.03 -3.65 -10.86
N THR A 120 7.91 -4.17 -11.72
CA THR A 120 9.30 -4.51 -11.37
C THR A 120 10.07 -3.27 -10.92
N GLU A 121 9.94 -2.16 -11.64
CA GLU A 121 10.69 -0.94 -11.34
C GLU A 121 10.31 -0.32 -9.99
N ILE A 122 9.01 -0.26 -9.66
CA ILE A 122 8.58 0.27 -8.36
C ILE A 122 8.99 -0.67 -7.21
N LYS A 123 8.90 -1.98 -7.42
CA LYS A 123 9.34 -2.97 -6.42
C LYS A 123 10.83 -2.85 -6.14
N LYS A 124 11.64 -2.75 -7.21
CA LYS A 124 13.08 -2.51 -7.12
C LYS A 124 13.39 -1.20 -6.39
N PHE A 125 12.73 -0.11 -6.77
CA PHE A 125 12.88 1.19 -6.11
C PHE A 125 12.59 1.12 -4.59
N LEU A 126 11.50 0.47 -4.21
CA LEU A 126 11.13 0.31 -2.79
C LEU A 126 12.17 -0.53 -2.04
N LYS A 127 12.67 -1.60 -2.65
CA LYS A 127 13.63 -2.52 -2.04
C LYS A 127 15.03 -1.92 -1.92
N GLU A 128 15.52 -1.21 -2.94
CA GLU A 128 16.89 -0.72 -2.99
C GLU A 128 17.06 0.67 -2.38
N LYS A 129 16.05 1.54 -2.49
CA LYS A 129 16.16 2.96 -2.08
C LYS A 129 15.32 3.33 -0.86
N CYS A 130 14.32 2.53 -0.48
CA CYS A 130 13.40 2.88 0.61
C CYS A 130 13.44 1.90 1.80
N PHE A 131 13.96 0.69 1.62
CA PHE A 131 14.08 -0.28 2.69
C PHE A 131 15.29 0.04 3.57
N ILE A 132 15.07 0.02 4.89
CA ILE A 132 16.08 0.24 5.92
C ILE A 132 16.05 -0.98 6.83
N GLN A 133 17.17 -1.71 6.88
CA GLN A 133 17.35 -2.82 7.80
C GLN A 133 17.57 -2.29 9.22
N ILE A 134 16.96 -2.96 10.22
CA ILE A 134 17.13 -2.64 11.65
C ILE A 134 17.99 -3.72 12.30
#